data_AF-A0A522A0Z3-F1
#
_entry.id   AF-A0A522A0Z3-F1
#
_cell.length_a   1.000
_cell.length_b   1.000
_cell.length_c   1.000
_cell.angle_alpha   90.00
_cell.angle_beta   90.00
_cell.angle_gamma   90.00
#
_symmetry.space_group_name_H-M   'P 1'
#
loop_
_entity.id
_entity.type
_entity.pdbx_description
1 polymer ?
#
loop_
_entity_poly.entity_id
_entity_poly.type
_entity_poly.pdbx_seq_one_letter_code
_entity_poly.pdbx_strand_id
1 'polypeptide(L)'
;MNKNFSPLLLCLFFAAGFAFNAQQMPKETPNNFALPSFPAIILDNQFPEVKGKELADVGKYLQTLEYFREFVLENYNKGVIKYVAKLKSADAELEARRRTGRVSNQEYDTYHSRLKEEFENSGLKGDYMQVYERNLARYRSEAKWAQNEKKRLERERLRL
;
A
#
# COMPACT_ATOMS: atom_id res chain seq x y z
N MET A 1 -31.77 -37.57 40.81
CA MET A 1 -33.17 -37.99 41.02
C MET A 1 -34.03 -36.77 41.20
N ASN A 2 -35.00 -36.61 40.30
CA ASN A 2 -36.00 -35.53 40.26
C ASN A 2 -36.72 -35.34 41.59
N LYS A 3 -36.99 -34.09 41.96
CA LYS A 3 -38.30 -33.71 42.48
C LYS A 3 -38.78 -32.47 41.73
N ASN A 4 -39.84 -32.73 40.98
CA ASN A 4 -40.59 -31.81 40.14
C ASN A 4 -41.62 -31.02 40.97
N PHE A 5 -42.20 -30.03 40.29
CA PHE A 5 -43.54 -29.45 40.42
C PHE A 5 -43.78 -28.26 41.38
N SER A 6 -43.78 -27.07 40.76
CA SER A 6 -44.75 -25.95 40.90
C SER A 6 -46.21 -26.45 40.84
N PRO A 7 -47.30 -25.72 41.25
CA PRO A 7 -47.59 -24.32 40.86
C PRO A 7 -48.51 -23.52 41.84
N LEU A 8 -49.00 -22.36 41.35
CA LEU A 8 -50.13 -21.53 41.85
C LEU A 8 -49.79 -20.56 43.00
N LEU A 9 -50.19 -19.29 43.03
CA LEU A 9 -50.97 -18.39 42.16
C LEU A 9 -51.01 -17.06 42.95
N LEU A 10 -50.79 -15.88 42.35
CA LEU A 10 -51.70 -14.71 42.48
C LEU A 10 -51.16 -13.41 41.86
N CYS A 11 -52.08 -12.80 41.08
CA CYS A 11 -52.34 -11.37 40.84
C CYS A 11 -51.27 -10.51 40.14
N LEU A 12 -51.47 -10.17 38.85
CA LEU A 12 -52.32 -9.09 38.34
C LEU A 12 -51.84 -7.69 38.75
N PHE A 13 -51.11 -7.03 37.84
CA PHE A 13 -51.27 -5.59 37.62
C PHE A 13 -51.32 -5.30 36.12
N PHE A 14 -52.20 -4.35 35.82
CA PHE A 14 -52.75 -3.97 34.54
C PHE A 14 -51.86 -2.96 33.81
N ALA A 15 -52.06 -2.91 32.48
CA ALA A 15 -52.11 -1.72 31.65
C ALA A 15 -50.83 -1.13 31.00
N ALA A 16 -51.02 -0.93 29.69
CA ALA A 16 -50.58 0.20 28.88
C ALA A 16 -49.12 0.21 28.37
N GLY A 17 -49.02 0.19 27.03
CA GLY A 17 -47.83 0.68 26.35
C GLY A 17 -47.42 -0.15 25.14
N PHE A 18 -48.19 -0.05 24.04
CA PHE A 18 -47.60 -0.22 22.71
C PHE A 18 -46.54 0.89 22.55
N ALA A 19 -45.30 0.57 22.89
CA ALA A 19 -44.14 1.31 22.42
C ALA A 19 -43.43 0.38 21.44
N PHE A 20 -43.86 0.48 20.18
CA PHE A 20 -43.02 0.12 19.04
C PHE A 20 -41.75 0.96 19.18
N ASN A 21 -40.75 0.39 19.85
CA ASN A 21 -39.42 0.97 19.88
C ASN A 21 -38.86 0.71 18.48
N ALA A 22 -39.19 1.62 17.55
CA ALA A 22 -38.40 1.84 16.36
C ALA A 22 -37.01 2.20 16.89
N GLN A 23 -36.19 1.19 17.12
CA GLN A 23 -34.77 1.34 17.27
C GLN A 23 -34.36 2.10 16.00
N GLN A 24 -34.14 3.40 16.17
CA GLN A 24 -33.64 4.26 15.11
C GLN A 24 -32.45 3.50 14.54
N MET A 25 -32.58 3.09 13.28
CA MET A 25 -31.44 2.59 12.55
C MET A 25 -30.35 3.63 12.72
N PRO A 26 -29.13 3.22 13.10
CA PRO A 26 -28.05 4.16 13.29
C PRO A 26 -27.96 5.00 12.02
N LYS A 27 -28.13 6.33 12.17
CA LYS A 27 -27.90 7.28 11.10
C LYS A 27 -26.57 6.88 10.46
N GLU A 28 -26.63 6.55 9.17
CA GLU A 28 -25.45 6.21 8.39
C GLU A 28 -24.37 7.24 8.70
N THR A 29 -23.25 6.74 9.21
CA THR A 29 -22.04 7.52 9.33
C THR A 29 -21.75 8.09 7.94
N PRO A 30 -21.31 9.36 7.83
CA PRO A 30 -21.00 9.92 6.53
C PRO A 30 -20.01 9.00 5.82
N ASN A 31 -20.34 8.60 4.59
CA ASN A 31 -19.56 7.75 3.68
C ASN A 31 -18.16 8.35 3.46
N ASN A 32 -17.27 8.21 4.44
CA ASN A 32 -15.86 8.55 4.32
C ASN A 32 -15.15 7.39 3.63
N PHE A 33 -15.38 7.25 2.32
CA PHE A 33 -14.55 6.41 1.47
C PHE A 33 -13.20 7.13 1.31
N ALA A 34 -12.24 6.81 2.17
CA ALA A 34 -10.88 7.32 2.00
C ALA A 34 -10.15 6.41 0.99
N LEU A 35 -9.70 6.98 -0.13
CA LEU A 35 -8.84 6.25 -1.05
C LEU A 35 -7.53 5.88 -0.33
N PRO A 36 -7.01 4.66 -0.57
CA PRO A 36 -5.65 4.37 -0.14
C PRO A 36 -4.72 5.35 -0.87
N SER A 37 -3.77 5.95 -0.16
CA SER A 37 -2.69 6.75 -0.74
C SER A 37 -1.40 5.94 -0.83
N PHE A 38 -0.61 6.18 -1.86
CA PHE A 38 0.76 5.70 -1.93
C PHE A 38 1.68 6.78 -1.37
N PRO A 39 2.51 6.49 -0.34
CA PRO A 39 3.49 7.47 0.11
C PRO A 39 4.45 7.74 -1.04
N ALA A 40 4.56 9.01 -1.44
CA ALA A 40 5.57 9.47 -2.38
C ALA A 40 6.96 9.31 -1.73
N ILE A 41 7.46 8.08 -1.69
CA ILE A 41 8.85 7.81 -1.34
C ILE A 41 9.67 8.49 -2.43
N ILE A 42 10.35 9.57 -2.06
CA ILE A 42 11.20 10.33 -2.97
C ILE A 42 12.45 9.48 -3.22
N LEU A 43 12.38 8.60 -4.22
CA LEU A 43 13.54 7.85 -4.70
C LEU A 43 14.61 8.77 -5.31
N ASP A 44 14.19 9.91 -5.87
CA ASP A 44 15.06 10.82 -6.63
C ASP A 44 16.23 11.42 -5.83
N ASN A 45 16.17 11.40 -4.50
CA ASN A 45 17.20 11.98 -3.61
C ASN A 45 17.97 10.94 -2.78
N GLN A 46 17.78 9.64 -3.04
CA GLN A 46 18.36 8.56 -2.22
C GLN A 46 19.46 7.76 -2.92
N PHE A 47 19.79 8.11 -4.16
CA PHE A 47 20.78 7.36 -4.92
C PHE A 47 22.20 7.59 -4.35
N PRO A 48 22.97 6.54 -4.04
CA PRO A 48 24.31 6.68 -3.47
C PRO A 48 25.25 7.44 -4.40
N GLU A 49 26.10 8.31 -3.84
CA GLU A 49 27.17 8.98 -4.59
C GLU A 49 28.51 8.27 -4.40
N VAL A 50 29.31 8.26 -5.46
CA VAL A 50 30.70 7.79 -5.39
C VAL A 50 31.53 8.82 -4.62
N LYS A 51 32.08 8.42 -3.48
CA LYS A 51 33.07 9.22 -2.74
C LYS A 51 34.42 8.53 -2.82
N GLY A 52 35.21 8.84 -3.86
CA GLY A 52 36.59 8.39 -4.01
C GLY A 52 36.84 7.44 -5.19
N LYS A 53 38.11 7.35 -5.61
CA LYS A 53 38.59 6.51 -6.73
C LYS A 53 39.54 5.40 -6.28
N GLU A 54 39.67 5.19 -4.97
CA GLU A 54 40.51 4.14 -4.40
C GLU A 54 39.77 2.80 -4.33
N LEU A 55 40.53 1.70 -4.27
CA LEU A 55 39.96 0.35 -4.25
C LEU A 55 38.97 0.14 -3.09
N ALA A 56 39.31 0.66 -1.92
CA ALA A 56 38.45 0.58 -0.73
C ALA A 56 37.15 1.37 -0.90
N ASP A 57 37.21 2.55 -1.52
CA ASP A 57 36.05 3.42 -1.75
C ASP A 57 35.08 2.81 -2.77
N VAL A 58 35.62 2.29 -3.88
CA VAL A 58 34.82 1.57 -4.88
C VAL A 58 34.18 0.31 -4.27
N GLY A 59 34.89 -0.38 -3.38
CA GLY A 59 34.35 -1.51 -2.62
C GLY A 59 33.17 -1.13 -1.73
N LYS A 60 33.28 -0.03 -0.96
CA LYS A 60 32.18 0.50 -0.14
C LYS A 60 31.00 0.93 -0.99
N TYR A 61 31.26 1.62 -2.11
CA TYR A 61 30.22 2.07 -3.03
C TYR A 61 29.39 0.90 -3.59
N LEU A 62 30.04 -0.21 -3.99
CA LEU A 62 29.34 -1.43 -4.42
C LEU A 62 28.42 -1.98 -3.32
N GLN A 63 28.86 -2.01 -2.07
CA GLN A 63 28.03 -2.46 -0.95
C GLN A 63 26.83 -1.52 -0.73
N THR A 64 27.03 -0.21 -0.84
CA THR A 64 25.96 0.77 -0.73
C THR A 64 24.95 0.65 -1.87
N LEU A 65 25.40 0.39 -3.10
CA LEU A 65 24.53 0.15 -4.25
C LEU A 65 23.67 -1.11 -4.06
N GLU A 66 24.24 -2.21 -3.56
CA GLU A 66 23.47 -3.43 -3.27
C GLU A 66 22.44 -3.20 -2.15
N TYR A 67 22.83 -2.48 -1.09
CA TYR A 67 21.90 -2.09 -0.03
C TYR A 67 20.75 -1.25 -0.60
N PHE A 68 21.05 -0.26 -1.44
CA PHE A 68 20.04 0.56 -2.09
C PHE A 68 19.08 -0.29 -2.95
N ARG A 69 19.61 -1.22 -3.76
CA ARG A 69 18.76 -2.14 -4.55
C ARG A 69 17.82 -2.93 -3.64
N GLU A 70 18.37 -3.63 -2.65
CA GLU A 70 17.61 -4.57 -1.84
C GLU A 70 16.62 -3.90 -0.89
N PHE A 71 17.04 -2.83 -0.21
CA PHE A 71 16.24 -2.23 0.85
C PHE A 71 15.42 -1.03 0.41
N VAL A 72 15.81 -0.36 -0.68
CA VAL A 72 15.09 0.81 -1.18
C VAL A 72 14.28 0.44 -2.42
N LEU A 73 14.91 -0.02 -3.50
CA LEU A 73 14.20 -0.30 -4.76
C LEU A 73 13.22 -1.46 -4.65
N GLU A 74 13.63 -2.60 -4.09
CA GLU A 74 12.73 -3.77 -3.98
C GLU A 74 11.58 -3.51 -3.01
N ASN A 75 11.81 -2.76 -1.93
CA ASN A 75 10.73 -2.39 -1.00
C ASN A 75 9.77 -1.38 -1.60
N TYR A 76 10.27 -0.43 -2.41
CA TYR A 76 9.41 0.47 -3.18
C TYR A 76 8.52 -0.32 -4.14
N ASN A 77 9.08 -1.23 -4.94
CA ASN A 77 8.34 -2.08 -5.87
C ASN A 77 7.28 -2.94 -5.14
N LYS A 78 7.66 -3.59 -4.03
CA LYS A 78 6.71 -4.31 -3.17
C LYS A 78 5.60 -3.39 -2.64
N GLY A 79 5.94 -2.14 -2.34
CA GLY A 79 4.99 -1.10 -1.94
C GLY A 79 3.96 -0.82 -3.03
N VAL A 80 4.40 -0.62 -4.28
CA VAL A 80 3.51 -0.40 -5.43
C VAL A 80 2.61 -1.61 -5.65
N ILE A 81 3.14 -2.83 -5.60
CA ILE A 81 2.33 -4.06 -5.74
C ILE A 81 1.24 -4.14 -4.66
N LYS A 82 1.61 -3.88 -3.40
CA LYS A 82 0.64 -3.83 -2.29
C LYS A 82 -0.40 -2.73 -2.47
N TYR A 83 0.00 -1.60 -3.03
CA TYR A 83 -0.89 -0.48 -3.30
C TYR A 83 -1.93 -0.83 -4.37
N VAL A 84 -1.50 -1.43 -5.48
CA VAL A 84 -2.40 -1.94 -6.54
C VAL A 84 -3.42 -2.94 -5.97
N ALA A 85 -2.99 -3.82 -5.05
CA ALA A 85 -3.90 -4.75 -4.39
C ALA A 85 -4.96 -4.03 -3.53
N LYS A 86 -4.58 -2.95 -2.82
CA LYS A 86 -5.53 -2.11 -2.07
C LYS A 86 -6.53 -1.40 -2.99
N LEU A 87 -6.08 -0.88 -4.12
CA LEU A 87 -6.95 -0.25 -5.12
C LEU A 87 -7.99 -1.26 -5.66
N LYS A 88 -7.58 -2.50 -5.96
CA LYS A 88 -8.50 -3.57 -6.40
C LYS A 88 -9.52 -3.92 -5.33
N SER A 89 -9.11 -3.97 -4.07
CA SER A 89 -10.04 -4.21 -2.95
C SER A 89 -11.04 -3.07 -2.80
N ALA A 90 -10.59 -1.82 -2.92
CA ALA A 90 -11.44 -0.64 -2.82
C ALA A 90 -12.46 -0.57 -3.97
N ASP A 91 -12.05 -0.91 -5.19
CA ASP A 91 -12.93 -1.00 -6.36
C ASP A 91 -14.01 -2.07 -6.18
N ALA A 92 -13.62 -3.27 -5.72
CA ALA A 92 -14.57 -4.34 -5.42
C ALA A 92 -15.58 -3.97 -4.32
N GLU A 93 -15.14 -3.23 -3.28
CA GLU A 93 -16.03 -2.73 -2.24
C GLU A 93 -17.00 -1.67 -2.77
N LEU A 94 -16.52 -0.75 -3.61
CA LEU A 94 -17.35 0.27 -4.25
C LEU A 94 -18.46 -0.37 -5.11
N GLU A 95 -18.12 -1.39 -5.90
CA GLU A 95 -19.07 -2.17 -6.69
C GLU A 95 -20.14 -2.86 -5.83
N ALA A 96 -19.73 -3.50 -4.74
CA ALA A 96 -20.66 -4.17 -3.82
C ALA A 96 -21.63 -3.17 -3.17
N ARG A 97 -21.14 -1.99 -2.78
CA ARG A 97 -21.98 -0.93 -2.20
C ARG A 97 -22.93 -0.30 -3.22
N ARG A 98 -22.50 -0.13 -4.48
CA ARG A 98 -23.38 0.31 -5.58
C ARG A 98 -24.53 -0.67 -5.78
N ARG A 99 -24.24 -1.98 -5.85
CA ARG A 99 -25.27 -3.02 -6.04
C ARG A 99 -26.31 -3.08 -4.92
N THR A 100 -25.91 -2.72 -3.71
CA THR A 100 -26.81 -2.67 -2.53
C THR A 100 -27.54 -1.34 -2.38
N GLY A 101 -27.33 -0.38 -3.30
CA GLY A 101 -27.95 0.95 -3.26
C GLY A 101 -27.42 1.86 -2.16
N ARG A 102 -26.29 1.50 -1.53
CA ARG A 102 -25.67 2.23 -0.41
C ARG A 102 -24.78 3.41 -0.86
N VAL A 103 -24.61 3.57 -2.17
CA VAL A 103 -23.80 4.61 -2.80
C VAL A 103 -24.63 5.19 -3.95
N SER A 104 -24.77 6.50 -3.98
CA SER A 104 -25.45 7.20 -5.08
C SER A 104 -24.64 7.12 -6.38
N ASN A 105 -25.28 7.31 -7.53
CA ASN A 105 -24.56 7.33 -8.82
C ASN A 105 -23.45 8.38 -8.84
N GLN A 106 -23.70 9.57 -8.29
CA GLN A 106 -22.71 10.65 -8.25
C GLN A 106 -21.49 10.31 -7.38
N GLU A 107 -21.71 9.71 -6.21
CA GLU A 107 -20.62 9.24 -5.35
C GLU A 107 -19.82 8.14 -6.05
N TYR A 108 -20.51 7.18 -6.67
CA TYR A 108 -19.88 6.10 -7.41
C TYR A 108 -18.99 6.66 -8.54
N ASP A 109 -19.51 7.54 -9.38
CA ASP A 109 -18.77 8.10 -10.52
C ASP A 109 -17.54 8.88 -10.03
N THR A 110 -17.68 9.63 -8.94
CA THR A 110 -16.57 10.39 -8.34
C THR A 110 -15.48 9.46 -7.81
N TYR A 111 -15.84 8.41 -7.07
CA TYR A 111 -14.86 7.48 -6.49
C TYR A 111 -14.23 6.57 -7.55
N HIS A 112 -15.03 6.07 -8.49
CA HIS A 112 -14.55 5.20 -9.56
C HIS A 112 -13.58 5.95 -10.49
N SER A 113 -13.84 7.22 -10.81
CA SER A 113 -12.91 8.06 -11.57
C SER A 113 -11.55 8.20 -10.88
N ARG A 114 -11.54 8.48 -9.56
CA ARG A 114 -10.30 8.60 -8.80
C ARG A 114 -9.55 7.26 -8.66
N LEU A 115 -10.27 6.14 -8.49
CA LEU A 115 -9.66 4.80 -8.49
C LEU A 115 -8.99 4.50 -9.83
N LYS A 116 -9.63 4.86 -10.94
CA LYS A 116 -9.09 4.69 -12.29
C LYS A 116 -7.79 5.48 -12.47
N GLU A 117 -7.76 6.74 -12.04
CA GLU A 117 -6.55 7.57 -12.06
C GLU A 117 -5.40 6.94 -11.26
N GLU A 118 -5.67 6.46 -10.04
CA GLU A 118 -4.66 5.79 -9.21
C GLU A 118 -4.17 4.46 -9.84
N PHE A 119 -5.06 3.72 -10.53
CA PHE A 119 -4.66 2.54 -11.29
C PHE A 119 -3.75 2.87 -12.47
N GLU A 120 -4.03 3.96 -13.18
CA GLU A 120 -3.18 4.45 -14.26
C GLU A 120 -1.79 4.85 -13.72
N ASN A 121 -1.73 5.53 -12.58
CA ASN A 121 -0.47 5.94 -11.92
C ASN A 121 0.33 4.77 -11.33
N SER A 122 -0.33 3.70 -10.91
CA SER A 122 0.30 2.53 -10.27
C SER A 122 0.49 1.33 -11.20
N GLY A 123 -0.04 1.39 -12.42
CA GLY A 123 0.13 0.35 -13.45
C GLY A 123 1.56 0.25 -13.97
N LEU A 124 1.82 -0.76 -14.81
CA LEU A 124 3.15 -1.01 -15.39
C LEU A 124 3.75 0.18 -16.16
N LYS A 125 2.89 1.05 -16.69
CA LYS A 125 3.29 2.29 -17.40
C LYS A 125 3.06 3.55 -16.56
N GLY A 126 2.55 3.39 -15.35
CA GLY A 126 2.23 4.49 -14.45
C GLY A 126 3.46 5.13 -13.84
N ASP A 127 3.30 6.35 -13.34
CA ASP A 127 4.38 7.17 -12.80
C ASP A 127 5.19 6.45 -11.71
N TYR A 128 4.54 5.69 -10.82
CA TYR A 128 5.26 4.96 -9.77
C TYR A 128 6.22 3.91 -10.33
N MET A 129 5.79 3.16 -11.35
CA MET A 129 6.65 2.16 -11.98
C MET A 129 7.75 2.81 -12.82
N GLN A 130 7.49 3.97 -13.45
CA GLN A 130 8.53 4.71 -14.16
C GLN A 130 9.64 5.20 -13.24
N VAL A 131 9.33 5.63 -12.01
CA VAL A 131 10.34 6.02 -11.02
C VAL A 131 11.18 4.81 -10.61
N TYR A 132 10.55 3.65 -10.37
CA TYR A 132 11.27 2.40 -10.08
C TYR A 132 12.23 2.01 -11.21
N GLU A 133 11.74 1.94 -12.45
CA GLU A 133 12.53 1.52 -13.61
C GLU A 133 13.71 2.46 -13.89
N ARG A 134 13.50 3.78 -13.74
CA ARG A 134 14.56 4.78 -13.88
C ARG A 134 15.68 4.56 -12.87
N ASN A 135 15.34 4.33 -11.60
CA ASN A 135 16.32 4.10 -10.56
C ASN A 135 17.00 2.74 -10.69
N LEU A 136 16.27 1.71 -11.15
CA LEU A 136 16.82 0.40 -11.47
C LEU A 136 17.84 0.47 -12.62
N ALA A 137 17.53 1.23 -13.67
CA ALA A 137 18.45 1.48 -14.77
C ALA A 137 19.72 2.20 -14.29
N ARG A 138 19.58 3.22 -13.45
CA ARG A 138 20.71 3.93 -12.84
C ARG A 138 21.57 2.98 -11.99
N TYR A 139 20.95 2.18 -11.13
CA TYR A 139 21.63 1.14 -10.34
C TYR A 139 22.45 0.20 -11.23
N ARG A 140 21.87 -0.35 -12.30
CA ARG A 140 22.57 -1.27 -13.21
C ARG A 140 23.79 -0.61 -13.85
N SER A 141 23.66 0.65 -14.28
CA SER A 141 24.76 1.42 -14.86
C SER A 141 25.90 1.60 -13.87
N GLU A 142 25.59 2.07 -12.67
CA GLU A 142 26.54 2.40 -11.61
C GLU A 142 27.23 1.16 -11.06
N ALA A 143 26.49 0.08 -10.84
CA ALA A 143 27.05 -1.21 -10.41
C ALA A 143 28.03 -1.77 -11.45
N LYS A 144 27.69 -1.69 -12.75
CA LYS A 144 28.58 -2.12 -13.83
C LYS A 144 29.87 -1.29 -13.85
N TRP A 145 29.75 0.03 -13.73
CA TRP A 145 30.92 0.91 -13.64
C TRP A 145 31.80 0.54 -12.44
N ALA A 146 31.22 0.43 -11.24
CA ALA A 146 31.97 0.17 -10.01
C ALA A 146 32.64 -1.22 -10.03
N GLN A 147 31.99 -2.24 -10.60
CA GLN A 147 32.60 -3.56 -10.80
C GLN A 147 33.82 -3.51 -11.74
N ASN A 148 33.72 -2.75 -12.84
CA ASN A 148 34.84 -2.58 -13.78
C ASN A 148 36.00 -1.80 -13.16
N GLU A 149 35.68 -0.75 -12.40
CA GLU A 149 36.67 0.08 -11.74
C GLU A 149 37.41 -0.69 -10.64
N LYS A 150 36.69 -1.47 -9.85
CA LYS A 150 37.28 -2.39 -8.86
C LYS A 150 38.28 -3.33 -9.51
N LYS A 151 37.89 -3.99 -10.62
CA LYS A 151 38.78 -4.90 -11.39
C LYS A 151 39.98 -4.17 -11.98
N ARG A 152 39.86 -2.89 -12.36
CA ARG A 152 40.99 -2.09 -12.86
C ARG A 152 41.99 -1.85 -11.73
N LEU A 153 41.52 -1.37 -10.59
CA LEU A 153 42.34 -1.05 -9.41
C LEU A 153 43.02 -2.28 -8.81
N GLU A 154 42.33 -3.43 -8.78
CA GLU A 154 42.93 -4.70 -8.34
C GLU A 154 44.10 -5.12 -9.24
N ARG A 155 43.97 -4.97 -10.56
CA ARG A 155 45.04 -5.28 -11.52
C ARG A 155 46.23 -4.33 -11.40
N GLU A 156 45.99 -3.05 -11.15
CA GLU A 156 47.06 -2.07 -10.93
C GLU A 156 47.85 -2.37 -9.65
N ARG A 157 47.15 -2.74 -8.57
CA ARG A 157 47.79 -3.13 -7.32
C ARG A 157 48.66 -4.39 -7.43
N LEU A 158 48.30 -5.33 -8.31
CA LEU A 158 49.07 -6.56 -8.55
C LEU A 158 50.30 -6.35 -9.44
N ARG A 159 50.41 -5.21 -10.12
CA ARG A 159 51.56 -4.84 -10.96
C ARG A 159 52.62 -4.02 -10.21
N LEU A 160 52.29 -3.56 -9.01
CA LEU A 160 53.16 -2.85 -8.07
C LEU A 160 53.70 -3.85 -7.04
#